data_AF-A0A2S2Q354-F1
#
_entry.id   AF-A0A2S2Q354-F1
#
_cell.length_a   1.000
_cell.length_b   1.000
_cell.length_c   1.000
_cell.angle_alpha   90.00
_cell.angle_beta   90.00
_cell.angle_gamma   90.00
#
_symmetry.space_group_name_H-M   'P 1'
#
loop_
_entity.id
_entity.type
_entity.pdbx_description
1 polymer ?
#
loop_
_entity_poly.entity_id
_entity_poly.type
_entity_poly.pdbx_seq_one_letter_code
_entity_poly.pdbx_strand_id
1 'polypeptide(L)'
;MEKLVKVKKPTEEEQIHNTFNALRTEQRQLATKLSEIELDLNEHSIVIDTLNKLDEDRKCFRLIGGVLVERKICDVLPTLVKNRGEMGKIVKTLNEQLTKKGIEINEFKNKHNIQVKGGFTPISEMVESQTGEKKTEHSGSVIVNT
;
A
#
# COMPACT_ATOMS: atom_id res chain seq x y z
N MET A 1 -22.27 -38.84 22.04
CA MET A 1 -23.11 -37.62 22.15
C MET A 1 -22.39 -36.50 21.42
N GLU A 2 -22.66 -36.34 20.13
CA GLU A 2 -22.16 -35.21 19.34
C GLU A 2 -22.91 -33.95 19.76
N LYS A 3 -22.21 -32.99 20.37
CA LYS A 3 -22.76 -31.66 20.57
C LYS A 3 -22.69 -30.94 19.22
N LEU A 4 -23.84 -30.81 18.55
CA LEU A 4 -24.02 -29.87 17.44
C LEU A 4 -23.64 -28.46 17.93
N VAL A 5 -22.52 -27.93 17.45
CA VAL A 5 -22.19 -26.52 17.57
C VAL A 5 -23.18 -25.76 16.68
N LYS A 6 -24.22 -25.18 17.29
CA LYS A 6 -25.11 -24.24 16.59
C LYS A 6 -24.31 -22.98 16.28
N VAL A 7 -23.82 -22.87 15.05
CA VAL A 7 -23.21 -21.63 14.54
C VAL A 7 -24.29 -20.54 14.52
N LYS A 8 -24.21 -19.60 15.46
CA LYS A 8 -25.11 -18.44 15.51
C LYS A 8 -24.76 -17.53 14.33
N LYS A 9 -25.73 -17.26 13.45
CA LYS A 9 -25.54 -16.31 12.35
C LYS A 9 -25.23 -14.92 12.93
N PRO A 10 -24.23 -14.20 12.39
CA PRO A 10 -23.88 -12.87 12.86
C PRO A 10 -25.04 -11.90 12.63
N THR A 11 -25.24 -10.99 13.58
CA THR A 11 -26.27 -9.95 13.49
C THR A 11 -25.93 -8.96 12.38
N GLU A 12 -26.91 -8.19 11.91
CA GLU A 12 -26.70 -7.17 10.88
C GLU A 12 -25.66 -6.12 11.31
N GLU A 13 -25.67 -5.72 12.58
CA GLU A 13 -24.65 -4.83 13.17
C GLU A 13 -23.24 -5.44 13.15
N GLU A 14 -23.12 -6.73 13.49
CA GLU A 14 -21.84 -7.44 13.46
C GLU A 14 -21.31 -7.57 12.03
N GLN A 15 -22.21 -7.78 11.06
CA GLN A 15 -21.85 -7.81 9.63
C GLN A 15 -21.36 -6.44 9.16
N ILE A 16 -22.04 -5.34 9.51
CA ILE A 16 -21.62 -3.97 9.17
C ILE A 16 -20.22 -3.68 9.72
N HIS A 17 -19.94 -4.06 10.97
CA HIS A 17 -18.61 -3.90 11.56
C HIS A 17 -17.53 -4.71 10.86
N ASN A 18 -17.83 -5.98 10.58
CA ASN A 18 -16.89 -6.86 9.91
C ASN A 18 -16.54 -6.34 8.52
N THR A 19 -17.53 -5.87 7.76
CA THR A 19 -17.31 -5.24 6.44
C THR A 19 -16.49 -3.95 6.56
N PHE A 20 -16.81 -3.07 7.51
CA PHE A 20 -16.05 -1.84 7.71
C PHE A 20 -14.58 -2.10 8.06
N ASN A 21 -14.32 -3.07 8.95
CA ASN A 21 -12.97 -3.47 9.32
C ASN A 21 -12.22 -4.13 8.16
N ALA A 22 -12.92 -4.89 7.32
CA ALA A 22 -12.34 -5.46 6.11
C ALA A 22 -11.91 -4.36 5.13
N LEU A 23 -12.77 -3.36 4.87
CA LEU A 23 -12.44 -2.22 3.99
C LEU A 23 -11.19 -1.45 4.49
N ARG A 24 -11.10 -1.20 5.80
CA ARG A 24 -9.93 -0.55 6.41
C ARG A 24 -8.66 -1.41 6.31
N THR A 25 -8.80 -2.72 6.44
CA THR A 25 -7.67 -3.65 6.29
C THR A 25 -7.15 -3.64 4.86
N GLU A 26 -8.05 -3.64 3.87
CA GLU A 26 -7.70 -3.53 2.45
C GLU A 26 -7.00 -2.19 2.15
N GLN A 27 -7.54 -1.06 2.67
CA GLN A 27 -6.89 0.25 2.53
C GLN A 27 -5.46 0.25 3.07
N ARG A 28 -5.25 -0.34 4.26
CA ARG A 28 -3.91 -0.44 4.86
C ARG A 28 -2.97 -1.31 4.02
N GLN A 29 -3.46 -2.42 3.45
CA GLN A 29 -2.67 -3.27 2.56
C GLN A 29 -2.25 -2.52 1.29
N LEU A 30 -3.16 -1.76 0.69
CA LEU A 30 -2.86 -0.90 -0.46
C LEU A 30 -1.79 0.15 -0.11
N ALA A 31 -1.91 0.80 1.05
CA ALA A 31 -0.93 1.79 1.51
C ALA A 31 0.46 1.17 1.73
N THR A 32 0.55 0.02 2.39
CA THR A 32 1.82 -0.71 2.56
C THR A 32 2.44 -1.05 1.21
N LYS A 33 1.65 -1.60 0.28
CA LYS A 33 2.14 -1.98 -1.05
C LYS A 33 2.60 -0.77 -1.85
N LEU A 34 1.88 0.34 -1.75
CA LEU A 34 2.26 1.61 -2.38
C LEU A 34 3.63 2.08 -1.88
N SER A 35 3.84 2.14 -0.56
CA SER A 35 5.12 2.58 0.01
C SER A 35 6.29 1.67 -0.36
N GLU A 36 6.07 0.34 -0.45
CA GLU A 36 7.09 -0.59 -0.94
C GLU A 36 7.51 -0.27 -2.38
N ILE A 37 6.55 -0.10 -3.29
CA ILE A 37 6.85 0.16 -4.70
C ILE A 37 7.44 1.55 -4.91
N GLU A 38 7.04 2.55 -4.11
CA GLU A 38 7.65 3.88 -4.13
C GLU A 38 9.12 3.86 -3.71
N LEU A 39 9.46 3.05 -2.71
CA LEU A 39 10.85 2.84 -2.30
C LEU A 39 11.66 2.20 -3.43
N ASP A 40 11.17 1.08 -3.99
CA ASP A 40 11.82 0.40 -5.11
C ASP A 40 12.01 1.33 -6.32
N LEU A 41 11.02 2.16 -6.64
CA LEU A 41 11.07 3.14 -7.73
C LEU A 41 12.16 4.17 -7.49
N ASN A 42 12.29 4.68 -6.27
CA ASN A 42 13.31 5.64 -5.91
C ASN A 42 14.71 5.02 -5.97
N GLU A 43 14.89 3.80 -5.45
CA GLU A 43 16.15 3.06 -5.55
C GLU A 43 16.55 2.83 -7.02
N HIS A 44 15.61 2.41 -7.87
CA HIS A 44 15.83 2.27 -9.30
C HIS A 44 16.27 3.58 -9.95
N SER A 45 15.68 4.71 -9.54
CA SER A 45 16.04 6.04 -10.06
C SER A 45 17.48 6.41 -9.71
N ILE A 46 17.89 6.19 -8.45
CA ILE A 46 19.27 6.42 -8.00
C ILE A 46 20.27 5.54 -8.78
N VAL A 47 19.94 4.26 -8.99
CA VAL A 47 20.79 3.36 -9.77
C VAL A 47 20.93 3.83 -11.22
N ILE A 48 19.84 4.25 -11.86
CA ILE A 48 19.90 4.80 -13.23
C ILE A 48 20.76 6.06 -13.28
N ASP A 49 20.58 7.00 -12.34
CA ASP A 49 21.31 8.26 -12.30
C ASP A 49 22.81 8.08 -12.03
N THR A 50 23.18 7.05 -11.28
CA THR A 50 24.59 6.69 -11.05
C THR A 50 25.19 6.02 -12.28
N LEU A 51 24.47 5.11 -12.94
CA LEU A 51 24.95 4.43 -14.14
C LEU A 51 25.09 5.37 -15.35
N ASN A 52 24.20 6.37 -15.49
CA ASN A 52 24.25 7.36 -16.57
C ASN A 52 25.53 8.23 -16.55
N LYS A 53 26.25 8.27 -15.43
CA LYS A 53 27.50 9.04 -15.27
C LYS A 53 28.75 8.21 -15.63
N LEU A 54 28.56 6.95 -16.01
CA LEU A 54 29.62 6.00 -16.30
C LEU A 54 29.66 5.69 -17.79
N ASP A 55 30.80 5.17 -18.24
CA ASP A 55 30.97 4.68 -19.61
C ASP A 55 30.01 3.53 -19.92
N GLU A 56 29.29 3.64 -21.03
CA GLU A 56 28.31 2.65 -21.50
C GLU A 56 28.92 1.27 -21.76
N ASP A 57 30.19 1.22 -22.17
CA ASP A 57 30.92 -0.03 -22.44
C ASP A 57 31.48 -0.70 -21.17
N ARG A 58 31.34 -0.05 -20.00
CA ARG A 58 31.80 -0.59 -18.72
C ARG A 58 31.04 -1.87 -18.37
N LYS A 59 31.78 -2.86 -17.88
CA LYS A 59 31.22 -4.12 -17.37
C LYS A 59 30.34 -3.86 -16.13
N CYS A 60 29.18 -4.50 -16.11
CA CYS A 60 28.18 -4.53 -15.06
C CYS A 60 27.93 -6.01 -14.69
N PHE A 61 27.61 -6.28 -13.42
CA PHE A 61 27.31 -7.63 -12.95
C PHE A 61 25.93 -7.66 -12.32
N ARG A 62 25.06 -8.54 -12.81
CA ARG A 62 23.72 -8.76 -12.25
C ARG A 62 23.71 -10.06 -11.45
N LEU A 63 23.30 -9.99 -10.18
CA LEU A 63 23.10 -11.17 -9.34
C LEU A 63 21.76 -11.85 -9.68
N ILE A 64 21.80 -13.13 -10.02
CA ILE A 64 20.62 -13.96 -10.29
C ILE A 64 20.82 -15.31 -9.59
N GLY A 65 19.98 -15.62 -8.60
CA GLY A 65 20.02 -16.91 -7.91
C GLY A 65 21.39 -17.25 -7.27
N GLY A 66 22.16 -16.24 -6.85
CA GLY A 66 23.50 -16.42 -6.29
C GLY A 66 24.65 -16.40 -7.31
N VAL A 67 24.37 -16.31 -8.62
CA VAL A 67 25.38 -16.22 -9.68
C VAL A 67 25.45 -14.80 -10.22
N LEU A 68 26.66 -14.27 -10.41
CA LEU A 68 26.89 -12.98 -11.07
C LEU A 68 26.97 -13.18 -12.59
N VAL A 69 26.10 -12.50 -13.33
CA VAL A 69 26.08 -12.48 -14.79
C VAL A 69 26.71 -11.19 -15.28
N GLU A 70 27.79 -11.29 -16.06
CA GLU A 70 28.44 -10.15 -16.71
C GLU A 70 27.57 -9.60 -17.85
N ARG A 71 27.44 -8.28 -17.91
CA ARG A 71 26.80 -7.48 -18.97
C ARG A 71 27.53 -6.15 -19.15
N LYS A 72 27.13 -5.35 -20.13
CA LYS A 72 27.55 -3.94 -20.23
C LYS A 72 26.47 -3.00 -19.70
N ILE A 73 26.85 -1.76 -19.38
CA ILE A 73 25.89 -0.73 -18.97
C ILE A 73 24.87 -0.47 -20.08
N CYS A 74 25.30 -0.37 -21.35
CA CYS A 74 24.40 -0.17 -22.50
C CYS A 74 23.30 -1.24 -22.62
N ASP A 75 23.56 -2.49 -22.21
CA ASP A 75 22.58 -3.58 -22.26
C ASP A 75 21.62 -3.58 -21.06
N VAL A 76 22.08 -3.06 -19.91
CA VAL A 76 21.36 -3.12 -18.63
C VAL A 76 20.47 -1.90 -18.43
N LEU A 77 20.98 -0.71 -18.80
CA LEU A 77 20.32 0.56 -18.57
C LEU A 77 18.90 0.64 -19.18
N PRO A 78 18.65 0.17 -20.42
CA PRO A 78 17.31 0.17 -21.00
C PRO A 78 16.31 -0.66 -20.19
N THR A 79 16.77 -1.80 -19.64
CA THR A 79 15.94 -2.67 -18.80
C THR A 79 15.57 -1.98 -17.49
N LEU A 80 16.54 -1.29 -16.85
CA LEU A 80 16.28 -0.53 -15.62
C LEU A 80 15.28 0.61 -15.86
N VAL A 81 15.43 1.35 -16.96
CA VAL A 81 14.53 2.46 -17.32
C VAL A 81 13.11 1.95 -17.60
N LYS A 82 12.98 0.84 -18.35
CA LYS A 82 11.68 0.20 -18.61
C LYS A 82 11.00 -0.23 -17.31
N ASN A 83 11.73 -0.93 -16.43
CA ASN A 83 11.19 -1.40 -15.15
C ASN A 83 10.77 -0.25 -14.24
N ARG A 84 11.58 0.81 -14.13
CA ARG A 84 11.21 2.05 -13.41
C ARG A 84 9.92 2.65 -13.96
N GLY A 85 9.77 2.69 -15.29
CA GLY A 85 8.56 3.19 -15.94
C GLY A 85 7.32 2.34 -15.62
N GLU A 86 7.47 1.02 -15.58
CA GLU A 86 6.40 0.08 -15.18
C GLU A 86 6.03 0.26 -13.70
N MET A 87 7.01 0.38 -12.80
CA MET A 87 6.78 0.72 -11.39
C MET A 87 6.02 2.04 -11.24
N GLY A 88 6.37 3.07 -12.01
CA GLY A 88 5.66 4.35 -11.98
C GLY A 88 4.20 4.24 -12.41
N LYS A 89 3.86 3.34 -13.33
CA LYS A 89 2.45 3.05 -13.67
C LYS A 89 1.74 2.34 -12.51
N ILE A 90 2.40 1.39 -11.86
CA ILE A 90 1.85 0.67 -10.70
C ILE A 90 1.57 1.64 -9.55
N VAL A 91 2.50 2.56 -9.25
CA VAL A 91 2.32 3.61 -8.23
C VAL A 91 1.07 4.45 -8.50
N LYS A 92 0.86 4.86 -9.76
CA LYS A 92 -0.35 5.61 -10.14
C LYS A 92 -1.63 4.79 -9.91
N THR A 93 -1.64 3.53 -10.35
CA THR A 93 -2.78 2.63 -10.16
C THR A 93 -3.08 2.39 -8.68
N LEU A 94 -2.05 2.16 -7.85
CA LEU A 94 -2.21 1.95 -6.41
C LEU A 94 -2.73 3.22 -5.71
N ASN A 95 -2.24 4.39 -6.10
CA ASN A 95 -2.77 5.67 -5.59
C ASN A 95 -4.26 5.82 -5.93
N GLU A 96 -4.66 5.60 -7.19
CA GLU A 96 -6.07 5.65 -7.57
C GLU A 96 -6.94 4.65 -6.79
N GLN A 97 -6.45 3.42 -6.59
CA GLN A 97 -7.14 2.41 -5.79
C GLN A 97 -7.26 2.84 -4.32
N LEU A 98 -6.20 3.40 -3.74
CA LEU A 98 -6.18 3.89 -2.37
C LEU A 98 -7.18 5.04 -2.16
N THR A 99 -7.23 5.99 -3.10
CA THR A 99 -8.20 7.09 -3.10
C THR A 99 -9.63 6.56 -3.21
N LYS A 100 -9.91 5.68 -4.18
CA LYS A 100 -11.24 5.05 -4.34
C LYS A 100 -11.68 4.31 -3.08
N LYS A 101 -10.77 3.55 -2.46
CA LYS A 101 -11.03 2.83 -1.21
C LYS A 101 -11.31 3.80 -0.05
N GLY A 102 -10.60 4.93 0.01
CA GLY A 102 -10.86 5.98 0.99
C GLY A 102 -12.26 6.60 0.87
N ILE A 103 -12.72 6.84 -0.36
CA ILE A 103 -14.08 7.32 -0.65
C ILE A 103 -15.11 6.26 -0.21
N GLU A 104 -14.92 5.01 -0.62
CA GLU A 104 -15.80 3.88 -0.26
C GLU A 104 -15.94 3.73 1.27
N ILE A 105 -14.83 3.82 2.01
CA ILE A 105 -14.83 3.76 3.49
C ILE A 105 -15.66 4.91 4.08
N ASN A 106 -15.51 6.13 3.56
CA ASN A 106 -16.24 7.29 4.04
C ASN A 106 -17.74 7.18 3.73
N GLU A 107 -18.11 6.74 2.53
CA GLU A 107 -19.49 6.48 2.16
C GLU A 107 -20.12 5.40 3.04
N PHE A 108 -19.40 4.29 3.28
CA PHE A 108 -19.87 3.21 4.14
C PHE A 108 -20.05 3.67 5.59
N LYS A 109 -19.09 4.45 6.11
CA LYS A 109 -19.15 5.06 7.44
C LYS A 109 -20.39 5.95 7.59
N ASN A 110 -20.65 6.82 6.61
CA ASN A 110 -21.78 7.74 6.63
C ASN A 110 -23.11 7.01 6.50
N LYS A 111 -23.21 6.02 5.61
CA LYS A 111 -24.42 5.25 5.36
C LYS A 111 -24.90 4.46 6.59
N HIS A 112 -23.96 3.98 7.40
CA HIS A 112 -24.23 3.16 8.57
C HIS A 112 -23.99 3.90 9.90
N ASN A 113 -23.84 5.23 9.87
CA ASN A 113 -23.59 6.08 11.03
C ASN A 113 -22.48 5.55 11.96
N ILE A 114 -21.42 4.98 11.39
CA ILE A 114 -20.36 4.32 12.16
C ILE A 114 -19.54 5.39 12.89
N GLN A 115 -19.58 5.35 14.22
CA GLN A 115 -18.73 6.17 15.06
C GLN A 115 -17.41 5.46 15.34
N VAL A 116 -16.31 6.03 14.83
CA VAL A 116 -14.96 5.56 15.12
C VAL A 116 -14.47 6.31 16.36
N LYS A 117 -14.42 5.65 17.53
CA LYS A 117 -13.77 6.21 18.72
C LYS A 117 -12.27 5.93 18.67
N GLY A 118 -11.47 6.98 18.84
CA GLY A 118 -10.01 6.95 18.69
C GLY A 118 -9.60 7.47 17.30
N GLY A 119 -8.96 8.64 17.28
CA GLY A 119 -8.70 9.48 16.10
C GLY A 119 -8.23 8.70 14.88
N PHE A 120 -9.17 8.45 13.98
CA PHE A 120 -8.87 8.05 12.61
C PHE A 120 -9.13 9.26 11.73
N THR A 121 -8.07 9.99 11.43
CA THR A 121 -8.00 10.81 10.23
C THR A 121 -7.98 9.84 9.04
N PRO A 122 -8.96 9.90 8.13
CA PRO A 122 -8.88 9.24 6.83
C PRO A 122 -7.50 9.50 6.22
N ILE A 123 -6.87 8.51 5.59
CA ILE A 123 -5.60 8.72 4.89
C ILE A 123 -5.73 9.83 3.83
N SER A 124 -6.94 10.04 3.30
CA SER A 124 -7.32 11.19 2.46
C SER A 124 -7.08 12.56 3.14
N GLU A 125 -7.19 12.66 4.47
CA GLU A 125 -6.86 13.86 5.27
C GLU A 125 -5.36 13.89 5.67
N MET A 126 -4.68 12.74 5.68
CA MET A 126 -3.24 12.65 5.95
C MET A 126 -2.36 13.07 4.75
N VAL A 127 -2.83 12.91 3.51
CA VAL A 127 -2.12 13.39 2.31
C VAL A 127 -2.09 14.91 2.19
N GLU A 128 -3.04 15.60 2.81
CA GLU A 128 -3.10 17.07 2.80
C GLU A 128 -2.29 17.71 3.95
N SER A 129 -1.86 16.91 4.94
CA SER A 129 -1.23 17.38 6.18
C SER A 129 0.25 16.97 6.36
N GLN A 130 0.93 16.49 5.32
CA GLN A 130 2.39 16.21 5.35
C GLN A 130 3.29 17.47 5.39
N THR A 131 2.81 18.59 5.91
CA THR A 131 3.63 19.73 6.32
C THR A 131 3.84 19.83 7.84
N GLY A 132 3.49 18.83 8.67
CA GLY A 132 3.74 18.91 10.12
C GLY A 132 3.70 17.60 10.92
N GLU A 133 4.86 17.25 11.49
CA GLU A 133 5.24 16.40 12.65
C GLU A 133 4.36 15.27 13.26
N LYS A 134 5.07 14.19 13.66
CA LYS A 134 4.67 12.90 14.29
C LYS A 134 3.90 12.99 15.62
N LYS A 135 3.05 11.98 15.89
CA LYS A 135 3.06 11.16 17.14
C LYS A 135 2.25 9.85 17.04
N THR A 136 2.59 8.92 17.92
CA THR A 136 2.36 7.46 17.99
C THR A 136 1.02 7.00 18.59
N GLU A 137 0.69 5.72 18.33
CA GLU A 137 -0.01 4.70 19.19
C GLU A 137 -1.43 4.17 18.88
N HIS A 138 -1.43 2.86 18.57
CA HIS A 138 -2.22 1.68 19.01
C HIS A 138 -3.77 1.58 19.03
N SER A 139 -4.23 0.54 18.31
CA SER A 139 -5.39 -0.36 18.49
C SER A 139 -6.66 0.14 19.19
N GLY A 140 -7.78 0.22 18.45
CA GLY A 140 -9.10 0.54 19.01
C GLY A 140 -10.23 -0.33 18.47
N SER A 141 -10.96 -0.99 19.39
CA SER A 141 -12.23 -1.70 19.17
C SER A 141 -13.39 -0.73 18.90
N VAL A 142 -14.38 -1.18 18.12
CA VAL A 142 -15.57 -0.40 17.70
C VAL A 142 -16.79 -0.80 18.56
N ILE A 143 -17.66 0.16 18.90
CA ILE A 143 -18.93 -0.05 19.64
C ILE A 143 -20.05 0.72 18.92
N VAL A 144 -21.22 0.09 18.70
CA VAL A 144 -22.47 0.74 18.25
C VAL A 144 -23.30 1.17 19.46
N ASN A 145 -23.91 2.34 19.39
CA ASN A 145 -24.98 2.72 20.32
C ASN A 145 -26.35 2.52 19.66
N THR A 146 -27.25 1.90 20.42
CA THR A 146 -28.66 1.61 20.13
C THR A 146 -29.53 2.87 20.12
#